data_AF-A0A7J2KVL3-F1
#
_entry.id   AF-A0A7J2KVL3-F1
#
_cell.length_a   1.000
_cell.length_b   1.000
_cell.length_c   1.000
_cell.angle_alpha   90.00
_cell.angle_beta   90.00
_cell.angle_gamma   90.00
#
_symmetry.space_group_name_H-M   'P 1'
#
loop_
_entity.id
_entity.type
_entity.pdbx_description
1 polymer ?
#
loop_
_entity_poly.entity_id
_entity_poly.type
_entity_poly.pdbx_seq_one_letter_code
_entity_poly.pdbx_strand_id
1 'polypeptide(L)'
;MSNKLLLMFGLQTIPFEISHDGLFFSVKGDEKRFFYKRKTPGEDVDKILLLEESKLLINPVEPVNKPRKITPNLLIKFEKSIVVGSRSTKKIYVKFPVEIGIFIHGSKYSENIDIFTLAKQKYTLYGDIRKGVICKYYRSGVYFSIPSSDPLQEGVMELIIRNTTSGVMEITMAVFNP
;
A
#
# COMPACT_ATOMS: atom_id res chain seq x y z
N MET A 1 -17.21 -0.45 13.68
CA MET A 1 -15.74 -0.21 13.74
C MET A 1 -15.18 0.63 12.57
N SER A 2 -16.00 1.08 11.60
CA SER A 2 -15.51 1.73 10.36
C SER A 2 -15.11 3.23 10.48
N ASN A 3 -15.62 3.98 11.47
CA ASN A 3 -15.44 5.44 11.50
C ASN A 3 -14.06 5.93 11.99
N LYS A 4 -13.29 5.11 12.72
CA LYS A 4 -12.01 5.52 13.32
C LYS A 4 -10.82 5.45 12.35
N LEU A 5 -10.90 4.58 11.34
CA LEU A 5 -9.87 4.43 10.31
C LEU A 5 -9.90 5.55 9.26
N LEU A 6 -11.09 6.04 8.91
CA LEU A 6 -11.26 7.21 8.06
C LEU A 6 -10.72 8.50 8.70
N LEU A 7 -10.68 8.56 10.04
CA LEU A 7 -10.10 9.69 10.78
C LEU A 7 -8.56 9.73 10.70
N MET A 8 -7.89 8.63 10.34
CA MET A 8 -6.42 8.61 10.24
C MET A 8 -5.94 9.27 8.95
N PHE A 9 -6.55 8.92 7.81
CA PHE A 9 -6.13 9.43 6.51
C PHE A 9 -6.61 10.85 6.27
N GLY A 10 -5.87 11.60 5.46
CA GLY A 10 -6.12 13.00 5.18
C GLY A 10 -5.24 13.95 6.00
N LEU A 11 -5.69 15.20 6.09
CA LEU A 11 -4.95 16.27 6.76
C LEU A 11 -5.13 16.20 8.27
N GLN A 12 -4.02 16.17 8.99
CA GLN A 12 -3.95 16.24 10.44
C GLN A 12 -3.32 17.56 10.86
N THR A 13 -3.94 18.23 11.83
CA THR A 13 -3.37 19.42 12.47
C THR A 13 -2.60 18.99 13.71
N ILE A 14 -1.37 19.46 13.85
CA ILE A 14 -0.50 19.18 15.01
C ILE A 14 -0.96 20.07 16.19
N PRO A 15 -1.00 19.56 17.44
CA PRO A 15 -0.63 18.22 17.86
C PRO A 15 -1.74 17.19 17.65
N PHE A 16 -1.33 15.95 17.37
CA PHE A 16 -2.26 14.83 17.28
C PHE A 16 -1.60 13.52 17.70
N GLU A 17 -2.45 12.55 18.05
CA GLU A 17 -2.05 11.20 18.42
C GLU A 17 -3.08 10.20 17.87
N ILE A 18 -2.57 9.12 17.27
CA ILE A 18 -3.35 8.06 16.65
C ILE A 18 -2.85 6.75 17.23
N SER A 19 -3.78 5.97 17.79
CA SER A 19 -3.51 4.62 18.24
C SER A 19 -4.58 3.68 17.68
N HIS A 20 -4.11 2.64 17.00
CA HIS A 20 -4.90 1.58 16.41
C HIS A 20 -4.09 0.28 16.47
N ASP A 21 -4.72 -0.88 16.38
CA ASP A 21 -4.06 -2.18 16.57
C ASP A 21 -2.72 -2.29 15.80
N GLY A 22 -1.62 -2.37 16.56
CA GLY A 22 -0.25 -2.45 16.01
C GLY A 22 0.35 -1.14 15.51
N LEU A 23 -0.36 0.00 15.56
CA LEU A 23 0.14 1.32 15.18
C LEU A 23 -0.03 2.33 16.33
N PHE A 24 1.09 2.91 16.75
CA PHE A 24 1.10 4.15 17.50
C PHE A 24 1.77 5.23 16.66
N PHE A 25 1.15 6.38 16.55
CA PHE A 25 1.69 7.52 15.84
C PHE A 25 1.32 8.82 16.54
N SER A 26 2.30 9.67 16.84
CA SER A 26 2.07 10.96 17.48
C SER A 26 2.99 12.03 16.92
N VAL A 27 2.47 13.25 16.82
CA VAL A 27 3.26 14.45 16.59
C VAL A 27 2.88 15.47 17.64
N LYS A 28 3.84 15.86 18.48
CA LYS A 28 3.66 16.80 19.60
C LYS A 28 4.67 17.93 19.48
N GLY A 29 4.36 19.14 19.91
CA GLY A 29 5.32 20.25 19.85
C GLY A 29 4.65 21.61 19.81
N ASP A 30 5.48 22.63 19.57
CA ASP A 30 5.09 24.04 19.43
C ASP A 30 5.29 24.53 17.98
N GLU A 31 5.02 25.81 17.72
CA GLU A 31 4.86 26.38 16.38
C GLU A 31 5.97 26.03 15.36
N LYS A 32 7.22 25.76 15.78
CA LYS A 32 8.32 25.48 14.85
C LYS A 32 9.12 24.21 15.14
N ARG A 33 8.79 23.50 16.22
CA ARG A 33 9.50 22.29 16.63
C ARG A 33 8.51 21.22 17.03
N PHE A 34 8.45 20.17 16.22
CA PHE A 34 7.61 19.03 16.46
C PHE A 34 8.43 17.75 16.69
N PHE A 35 7.92 16.89 17.56
CA PHE A 35 8.46 15.57 17.88
C PHE A 35 7.55 14.53 17.27
N TYR A 36 8.05 13.90 16.22
CA TYR A 36 7.41 12.81 15.52
C TYR A 36 7.79 11.49 16.18
N LYS A 37 6.80 10.65 16.47
CA LYS A 37 7.01 9.30 16.99
C LYS A 37 6.06 8.33 16.34
N ARG A 38 6.59 7.25 15.76
CA ARG A 38 5.82 6.12 15.23
C ARG A 38 6.35 4.82 15.81
N LYS A 39 5.43 3.94 16.21
CA LYS A 39 5.72 2.55 16.57
C LYS A 39 4.83 1.62 15.76
N THR A 40 5.44 0.64 15.11
CA THR A 40 4.77 -0.49 14.46
C THR A 40 5.39 -1.80 14.95
N PRO A 41 4.85 -2.99 14.64
CA PRO A 41 5.37 -4.23 15.20
C PRO A 41 6.81 -4.55 14.78
N GLY A 42 7.33 -3.90 13.73
CA GLY A 42 8.68 -4.14 13.21
C GLY A 42 9.60 -2.91 13.19
N GLU A 43 9.11 -1.71 13.53
CA GLU A 43 9.90 -0.49 13.41
C GLU A 43 9.39 0.60 14.37
N ASP A 44 10.30 1.11 15.21
CA ASP A 44 10.12 2.33 15.99
C ASP A 44 10.92 3.46 15.34
N VAL A 45 10.29 4.62 15.16
CA VAL A 45 10.89 5.79 14.53
C VAL A 45 10.57 7.04 15.34
N ASP A 46 11.61 7.76 15.74
CA ASP A 46 11.53 9.08 16.37
C ASP A 46 12.23 10.12 15.47
N LYS A 47 11.63 11.29 15.28
CA LYS A 47 12.22 12.42 14.53
C LYS A 47 11.91 13.76 15.18
N ILE A 48 12.82 14.71 15.01
CA ILE A 48 12.56 16.13 15.29
C ILE A 48 12.25 16.78 13.94
N LEU A 49 11.07 17.38 13.82
CA LEU A 49 10.64 18.12 12.65
C LEU A 49 10.75 19.62 12.95
N LEU A 50 11.61 20.31 12.19
CA LEU A 50 11.77 21.76 12.24
C LEU A 50 10.99 22.35 11.06
N LEU A 51 9.68 22.48 11.24
CA LEU A 51 8.75 22.85 10.18
C LEU A 51 8.05 24.15 10.58
N GLU A 52 7.86 25.04 9.61
CA GLU A 52 7.00 26.21 9.78
C GLU A 52 5.52 25.81 9.74
N GLU A 53 5.21 24.64 9.15
CA GLU A 53 3.84 24.18 8.96
C GLU A 53 3.38 23.18 10.02
N SER A 54 2.18 23.44 10.55
CA SER A 54 1.54 22.64 11.60
C SER A 54 0.60 21.56 11.08
N LYS A 55 0.67 21.22 9.78
CA LYS A 55 -0.22 20.24 9.16
C LYS A 55 0.56 19.15 8.43
N LEU A 56 0.13 17.90 8.64
CA LEU A 56 0.65 16.74 7.93
C LEU A 56 -0.47 16.06 7.14
N LEU A 57 -0.13 15.52 5.99
CA LEU A 57 -1.01 14.68 5.17
C LEU A 57 -0.62 13.21 5.35
N ILE A 58 -1.57 12.37 5.75
CA ILE A 58 -1.39 10.93 5.88
C ILE A 58 -2.21 10.25 4.78
N ASN A 59 -1.56 9.51 3.88
CA ASN A 59 -2.25 8.85 2.77
C ASN A 59 -1.70 7.46 2.48
N PRO A 60 -2.51 6.53 1.95
CA PRO A 60 -2.01 5.33 1.31
C PRO A 60 -1.10 5.70 0.14
N VAL A 61 -0.02 4.94 -0.04
CA VAL A 61 0.91 5.06 -1.16
C VAL A 61 1.19 3.67 -1.75
N GLU A 62 1.76 3.65 -2.96
CA GLU A 62 2.13 2.41 -3.63
C GLU A 62 3.12 1.58 -2.80
N PRO A 63 2.96 0.24 -2.77
CA PRO A 63 3.73 -0.63 -1.89
C PRO A 63 5.13 -0.94 -2.43
N VAL A 64 5.93 0.06 -2.79
CA VAL A 64 7.25 -0.14 -3.43
C VAL A 64 8.41 0.49 -2.65
N ASN A 65 8.16 1.15 -1.51
CA ASN A 65 9.19 1.91 -0.79
C ASN A 65 9.84 1.13 0.36
N LYS A 66 9.12 0.19 1.01
CA LYS A 66 9.62 -0.56 2.17
C LYS A 66 10.02 -2.01 1.86
N PRO A 67 11.01 -2.58 2.59
CA PRO A 67 11.89 -1.92 3.58
C PRO A 67 12.98 -1.05 2.94
N ARG A 68 13.26 -1.28 1.64
CA ARG A 68 14.00 -0.41 0.72
C ARG A 68 13.32 -0.51 -0.64
N LYS A 69 13.56 0.47 -1.53
CA LYS A 69 13.15 0.39 -2.94
C LYS A 69 13.97 -0.69 -3.67
N ILE A 70 13.58 -1.95 -3.50
CA ILE A 70 14.25 -3.12 -4.10
C ILE A 70 13.77 -3.34 -5.53
N THR A 71 12.46 -3.22 -5.75
CA THR A 71 11.83 -3.45 -7.04
C THR A 71 10.54 -2.63 -7.13
N PRO A 72 10.20 -2.08 -8.30
CA PRO A 72 8.88 -1.50 -8.52
C PRO A 72 7.82 -2.59 -8.77
N ASN A 73 8.23 -3.83 -9.08
CA ASN A 73 7.30 -4.85 -9.52
C ASN A 73 6.49 -5.44 -8.35
N LEU A 74 5.18 -5.56 -8.53
CA LEU A 74 4.25 -6.24 -7.62
C LEU A 74 3.68 -7.48 -8.31
N LEU A 75 3.85 -8.65 -7.70
CA LEU A 75 3.22 -9.89 -8.12
C LEU A 75 2.07 -10.22 -7.17
N ILE A 76 0.86 -10.33 -7.73
CA ILE A 76 -0.32 -10.81 -7.01
C ILE A 76 -0.59 -12.24 -7.45
N LYS A 77 -0.37 -13.19 -6.55
CA LYS A 77 -0.74 -14.60 -6.73
C LYS A 77 -2.20 -14.77 -6.35
N PHE A 78 -3.00 -15.29 -7.27
CA PHE A 78 -4.39 -15.60 -6.98
C PHE A 78 -4.48 -16.85 -6.12
N GLU A 79 -5.32 -16.82 -5.08
CA GLU A 79 -5.58 -18.00 -4.24
C GLU A 79 -6.25 -19.13 -5.02
N LYS A 80 -7.10 -18.77 -5.97
CA LYS A 80 -7.73 -19.68 -6.93
C LYS A 80 -7.37 -19.22 -8.34
N SER A 81 -7.05 -20.16 -9.23
CA SER A 81 -6.87 -19.84 -10.63
C SER A 81 -8.18 -19.38 -11.27
N ILE A 82 -8.06 -18.58 -12.32
CA ILE A 82 -9.18 -18.07 -13.09
C ILE A 82 -9.10 -18.67 -14.48
N VAL A 83 -10.15 -19.37 -14.89
CA VAL A 83 -10.30 -19.89 -16.25
C VAL A 83 -11.11 -18.90 -17.06
N VAL A 84 -10.55 -18.40 -18.15
CA VAL A 84 -11.14 -17.37 -19.00
C VAL A 84 -11.38 -17.94 -20.40
N GLY A 85 -12.64 -17.95 -20.81
CA GLY A 85 -13.05 -18.45 -22.12
C GLY A 85 -12.44 -17.65 -23.29
N SER A 86 -12.41 -18.27 -24.46
CA SER A 86 -11.92 -17.66 -25.70
C SER A 86 -12.63 -16.35 -26.02
N ARG A 87 -11.90 -15.37 -26.57
CA ARG A 87 -12.44 -14.06 -27.01
C ARG A 87 -13.35 -13.39 -25.97
N SER A 88 -13.02 -13.50 -24.68
CA SER A 88 -13.85 -12.99 -23.59
C SER A 88 -13.13 -11.97 -22.74
N THR A 89 -13.90 -11.07 -22.14
CA THR A 89 -13.43 -10.08 -21.17
C THR A 89 -14.10 -10.34 -19.83
N LYS A 90 -13.32 -10.33 -18.75
CA LYS A 90 -13.81 -10.51 -17.38
C LYS A 90 -13.27 -9.39 -16.50
N LYS A 91 -14.15 -8.86 -15.64
CA LYS A 91 -13.81 -7.89 -14.61
C LYS A 91 -13.73 -8.62 -13.27
N ILE A 92 -12.66 -8.39 -12.52
CA ILE A 92 -12.47 -8.93 -11.17
C ILE A 92 -11.88 -7.84 -10.27
N TYR A 93 -11.88 -8.11 -8.97
CA TYR A 93 -11.17 -7.32 -7.97
C TYR A 93 -10.17 -8.21 -7.24
N VAL A 94 -9.03 -7.65 -6.91
CA VAL A 94 -8.01 -8.27 -6.06
C VAL A 94 -7.59 -7.28 -4.98
N LYS A 95 -7.04 -7.80 -3.89
CA LYS A 95 -6.39 -6.99 -2.86
C LYS A 95 -4.90 -6.90 -3.13
N PHE A 96 -4.30 -5.80 -2.68
CA PHE A 96 -2.86 -5.58 -2.73
C PHE A 96 -2.39 -4.93 -1.43
N PRO A 97 -1.13 -5.11 -1.02
CA PRO A 97 -0.65 -4.51 0.22
C PRO A 97 -0.53 -2.99 0.02
N VAL A 98 -0.80 -2.19 1.04
CA VAL A 98 -0.54 -0.74 1.00
C VAL A 98 0.60 -0.34 1.90
N GLU A 99 1.30 0.71 1.48
CA GLU A 99 2.17 1.50 2.34
C GLU A 99 1.43 2.79 2.73
N ILE A 100 1.82 3.40 3.84
CA ILE A 100 1.24 4.64 4.38
C ILE A 100 2.35 5.67 4.36
N GLY A 101 2.13 6.75 3.61
CA GLY A 101 3.03 7.89 3.53
C GLY A 101 2.55 9.04 4.43
N ILE A 102 3.52 9.71 5.04
CA ILE A 102 3.31 10.92 5.82
C ILE A 102 4.05 12.06 5.13
N PHE A 103 3.35 13.14 4.85
CA PHE A 103 3.84 14.26 4.06
C PHE A 103 3.62 15.58 4.77
N ILE A 104 4.50 16.54 4.54
CA ILE A 104 4.30 17.93 4.98
C ILE A 104 3.28 18.58 4.05
N HIS A 105 2.28 19.25 4.63
CA HIS A 105 1.30 20.01 3.88
C HIS A 105 1.67 21.50 3.89
N GLY A 106 1.81 22.14 2.72
CA GLY A 106 2.05 23.58 2.60
C GLY A 106 3.17 23.99 1.64
N SER A 107 4.13 23.11 1.35
CA SER A 107 5.14 23.35 0.32
C SER A 107 4.61 23.05 -1.09
N LYS A 108 5.13 23.75 -2.09
CA LYS A 108 4.81 23.54 -3.54
C LYS A 108 5.06 22.09 -4.00
N TYR A 109 5.80 21.31 -3.20
CA TYR A 109 6.03 19.89 -3.33
C TYR A 109 5.67 19.22 -2.01
N SER A 110 4.81 18.19 -2.01
CA SER A 110 4.51 17.40 -0.80
C SER A 110 5.73 16.54 -0.45
N GLU A 111 6.58 17.02 0.45
CA GLU A 111 7.76 16.26 0.89
C GLU A 111 7.34 15.13 1.81
N ASN A 112 7.84 13.92 1.51
CA ASN A 112 7.59 12.74 2.34
C ASN A 112 8.55 12.76 3.54
N ILE A 113 8.00 12.68 4.75
CA ILE A 113 8.78 12.58 5.98
C ILE A 113 8.89 11.15 6.48
N ASP A 114 7.92 10.28 6.18
CA ASP A 114 7.99 8.88 6.53
C ASP A 114 7.09 8.04 5.60
N ILE A 115 7.46 6.77 5.43
CA ILE A 115 6.61 5.75 4.81
C ILE A 115 6.70 4.54 5.70
N PHE A 116 5.61 3.82 5.90
CA PHE A 116 5.61 2.55 6.62
C PHE A 116 4.50 1.64 6.10
N THR A 117 4.45 0.40 6.58
CA THR A 117 3.38 -0.53 6.24
C THR A 117 3.14 -1.46 7.41
N LEU A 118 1.87 -1.79 7.65
CA LEU A 118 1.48 -2.85 8.56
C LEU A 118 1.30 -4.19 7.82
N ALA A 119 1.27 -4.17 6.49
CA ALA A 119 1.17 -5.37 5.69
C ALA A 119 2.47 -6.18 5.72
N LYS A 120 2.35 -7.51 5.78
CA LYS A 120 3.49 -8.41 5.71
C LYS A 120 4.19 -8.33 4.36
N GLN A 121 5.47 -7.99 4.37
CA GLN A 121 6.29 -7.85 3.17
C GLN A 121 6.94 -9.19 2.80
N LYS A 122 6.79 -9.61 1.53
CA LYS A 122 7.43 -10.81 0.96
C LYS A 122 7.97 -10.48 -0.43
N TYR A 123 8.99 -11.20 -0.86
CA TYR A 123 9.57 -11.07 -2.20
C TYR A 123 9.62 -12.42 -2.91
N THR A 124 9.58 -12.40 -4.23
CA THR A 124 9.75 -13.57 -5.10
C THR A 124 10.52 -13.18 -6.35
N LEU A 125 11.10 -14.17 -7.03
CA LEU A 125 11.59 -14.02 -8.40
C LEU A 125 10.48 -14.46 -9.37
N TYR A 126 10.27 -13.72 -10.45
CA TYR A 126 9.32 -14.05 -11.51
C TYR A 126 9.96 -13.93 -12.89
N GLY A 127 9.73 -14.92 -13.76
CA GLY A 127 10.27 -14.96 -15.12
C GLY A 127 11.25 -16.11 -15.32
N ASP A 128 11.91 -16.14 -16.48
CA ASP A 128 12.89 -17.16 -16.81
C ASP A 128 14.24 -16.92 -16.09
N ILE A 129 15.12 -17.92 -16.14
CA ILE A 129 16.42 -17.91 -15.44
C ILE A 129 17.30 -16.70 -15.86
N ARG A 130 17.17 -16.20 -17.09
CA ARG A 130 17.99 -15.11 -17.63
C ARG A 130 17.35 -13.73 -17.47
N LYS A 131 16.02 -13.64 -17.46
CA LYS A 131 15.25 -12.38 -17.46
C LYS A 131 14.33 -12.22 -16.24
N GLY A 132 14.57 -13.00 -15.18
CA GLY A 132 13.79 -12.93 -13.95
C GLY A 132 13.82 -11.54 -13.33
N VAL A 133 12.67 -11.08 -12.85
CA VAL A 133 12.51 -9.84 -12.10
C VAL A 133 12.13 -10.16 -10.66
N ILE A 134 12.71 -9.42 -9.71
CA ILE A 134 12.27 -9.48 -8.32
C ILE A 134 10.92 -8.80 -8.24
N CYS A 135 9.95 -9.42 -7.58
CA CYS A 135 8.64 -8.83 -7.31
C CYS A 135 8.38 -8.81 -5.81
N LYS A 136 7.74 -7.73 -5.33
CA LYS A 136 7.02 -7.80 -4.06
C LYS A 136 5.87 -8.80 -4.24
N TYR A 137 5.79 -9.78 -3.36
CA TYR A 137 4.83 -10.87 -3.45
C TYR A 137 3.63 -10.58 -2.56
N TYR A 138 2.44 -10.69 -3.14
CA TYR A 138 1.18 -10.69 -2.40
C TYR A 138 0.29 -11.84 -2.83
N ARG A 139 -0.52 -12.33 -1.90
CA ARG A 139 -1.52 -13.37 -2.17
C ARG A 139 -2.90 -12.77 -1.93
N SER A 140 -3.79 -12.90 -2.92
CA SER A 140 -5.14 -12.36 -2.83
C SER A 140 -6.16 -13.37 -3.34
N GLY A 141 -7.33 -13.39 -2.71
CA GLY A 141 -8.54 -13.91 -3.32
C GLY A 141 -8.90 -13.17 -4.62
N VAL A 142 -9.79 -13.77 -5.40
CA VAL A 142 -10.37 -13.17 -6.60
C VAL A 142 -11.84 -12.88 -6.30
N TYR A 143 -12.24 -11.63 -6.48
CA TYR A 143 -13.57 -11.17 -6.11
C TYR A 143 -14.32 -10.63 -7.34
N PHE A 144 -15.64 -10.77 -7.35
CA PHE A 144 -16.50 -10.26 -8.44
C PHE A 144 -17.21 -8.94 -8.08
N SER A 145 -17.01 -8.47 -6.85
CA SER A 145 -17.39 -7.16 -6.33
C SER A 145 -16.26 -6.64 -5.45
N ILE A 146 -16.26 -5.34 -5.11
CA ILE A 146 -15.28 -4.75 -4.20
C ILE A 146 -15.36 -5.47 -2.84
N PRO A 147 -14.30 -6.17 -2.39
CA PRO A 147 -14.29 -6.84 -1.10
C PRO A 147 -14.05 -5.84 0.04
N SER A 148 -14.41 -6.22 1.26
CA SER A 148 -13.94 -5.51 2.46
C SER A 148 -12.43 -5.66 2.61
N SER A 149 -11.72 -4.57 2.88
CA SER A 149 -10.29 -4.55 3.18
C SER A 149 -10.01 -3.72 4.43
N ASP A 150 -8.91 -4.03 5.11
CA ASP A 150 -8.36 -3.13 6.14
C ASP A 150 -7.49 -2.08 5.43
N PRO A 151 -7.87 -0.80 5.42
CA PRO A 151 -7.15 0.22 4.65
C PRO A 151 -5.76 0.54 5.21
N LEU A 152 -5.35 0.03 6.38
CA LEU A 152 -3.97 0.14 6.87
C LEU A 152 -3.03 -0.94 6.33
N GLN A 153 -3.60 -2.00 5.73
CA GLN A 153 -2.86 -3.17 5.27
C GLN A 153 -3.12 -3.45 3.80
N GLU A 154 -4.34 -3.24 3.32
CA GLU A 154 -4.82 -3.68 2.01
C GLU A 154 -5.60 -2.60 1.26
N GLY A 155 -5.26 -2.42 -0.01
CA GLY A 155 -6.06 -1.73 -1.00
C GLY A 155 -6.82 -2.71 -1.89
N VAL A 156 -7.79 -2.22 -2.65
CA VAL A 156 -8.52 -3.01 -3.66
C VAL A 156 -8.22 -2.47 -5.05
N MET A 157 -7.88 -3.37 -5.97
CA MET A 157 -7.58 -3.07 -7.37
C MET A 157 -8.58 -3.78 -8.28
N GLU A 158 -9.16 -3.04 -9.22
CA GLU A 158 -9.97 -3.61 -10.31
C GLU A 158 -9.05 -4.10 -11.43
N LEU A 159 -9.27 -5.32 -11.91
CA LEU A 159 -8.57 -5.89 -13.06
C LEU A 159 -9.54 -6.24 -14.17
N ILE A 160 -9.19 -5.84 -15.39
CA ILE A 160 -9.88 -6.24 -16.62
C ILE A 160 -9.02 -7.26 -17.35
N ILE A 161 -9.44 -8.51 -17.32
CA ILE A 161 -8.77 -9.61 -18.02
C ILE A 161 -9.39 -9.76 -19.40
N ARG A 162 -8.57 -9.66 -20.45
CA ARG A 162 -8.99 -9.85 -21.84
C ARG A 162 -8.28 -11.06 -22.43
N ASN A 163 -9.01 -12.14 -22.68
CA ASN A 163 -8.52 -13.26 -23.48
C ASN A 163 -8.87 -13.01 -24.95
N THR A 164 -7.88 -12.60 -25.74
CA THR A 164 -8.03 -12.34 -27.18
C THR A 164 -7.80 -13.58 -28.04
N THR A 165 -7.40 -14.69 -27.44
CA THR A 165 -7.09 -15.94 -28.14
C THR A 165 -8.36 -16.73 -28.47
N SER A 166 -8.22 -17.72 -29.36
CA SER A 166 -9.28 -18.69 -29.69
C SER A 166 -9.41 -19.80 -28.64
N GLY A 167 -8.49 -19.89 -27.67
CA GLY A 167 -8.48 -20.94 -26.65
C GLY A 167 -8.96 -20.47 -25.29
N VAL A 168 -9.22 -21.43 -24.41
CA VAL A 168 -9.42 -21.16 -22.97
C VAL A 168 -8.05 -20.95 -22.32
N MET A 169 -7.96 -19.97 -21.42
CA MET A 169 -6.71 -19.68 -20.69
C MET A 169 -6.93 -19.78 -19.18
N GLU A 170 -5.98 -20.37 -18.48
CA GLU A 170 -5.92 -20.35 -17.02
C GLU A 170 -4.90 -19.29 -16.55
N ILE A 171 -5.32 -18.46 -15.60
CA ILE A 171 -4.50 -17.38 -15.03
C ILE A 171 -4.36 -17.63 -13.54
N THR A 172 -3.13 -17.63 -13.05
CA THR A 172 -2.85 -17.91 -11.62
C THR A 172 -2.21 -16.73 -10.89
N MET A 173 -1.75 -15.72 -11.60
CA MET A 173 -1.11 -14.52 -11.04
C MET A 173 -1.11 -13.37 -12.05
N ALA A 174 -0.89 -12.16 -11.55
CA ALA A 174 -0.62 -10.98 -12.35
C ALA A 174 0.61 -10.24 -11.80
N VAL A 175 1.42 -9.66 -12.69
CA VAL A 175 2.57 -8.83 -12.35
C VAL A 175 2.31 -7.41 -12.82
N PHE A 176 2.54 -6.46 -11.95
CA PHE A 176 2.35 -5.03 -12.16
C PHE A 176 3.69 -4.33 -12.00
N ASN A 177 3.91 -3.31 -12.82
CA ASN A 177 5.02 -2.37 -12.69
C ASN A 177 4.39 -0.97 -12.71
N PRO A 178 3.91 -0.47 -11.55
CA PRO A 178 3.30 0.84 -11.42
C PRO A 178 4.30 1.98 -11.70
#